data_AF-A0A1H0R5P1-F1
#
_entry.id   AF-A0A1H0R5P1-F1
#
_cell.length_a   1.000
_cell.length_b   1.000
_cell.length_c   1.000
_cell.angle_alpha   90.00
_cell.angle_beta   90.00
_cell.angle_gamma   90.00
#
_symmetry.space_group_name_H-M   'P 1'
#
loop_
_entity.id
_entity.type
_entity.pdbx_description
1 polymer ?
#
loop_
_entity_poly.entity_id
_entity_poly.type
_entity_poly.pdbx_seq_one_letter_code
_entity_poly.pdbx_strand_id
1 'polypeptide(L)'
;MSSEDYDIEPQGDLQYVVHLDDGEESVEAWFRLTPEVLAQLGVAEGGEADLVAATVDFLRRHQDVADFPSMVEIEDVLASYPDYEETVTTRR
;
A
#
# COMPACT_ATOMS: atom_id res chain seq x y z
N MET A 1 -20.86 -4.46 -5.10
CA MET A 1 -20.14 -5.52 -4.38
C MET A 1 -18.71 -5.31 -4.78
N SER A 2 -17.86 -4.93 -3.82
CA SER A 2 -16.49 -4.50 -4.07
C SER A 2 -15.74 -5.69 -4.65
N SER A 3 -15.51 -5.68 -5.97
CA SER A 3 -14.47 -6.51 -6.57
C SER A 3 -13.18 -5.87 -6.10
N GLU A 4 -12.61 -6.37 -5.02
CA GLU A 4 -11.23 -6.01 -4.69
C GLU A 4 -10.39 -6.59 -5.83
N ASP A 5 -9.95 -5.72 -6.75
CA ASP A 5 -9.07 -6.07 -7.88
C ASP A 5 -7.64 -6.41 -7.42
N TYR A 6 -7.47 -6.71 -6.13
CA TYR A 6 -6.20 -7.07 -5.54
C TYR A 6 -6.38 -7.93 -4.28
N ASP A 7 -5.43 -8.84 -4.07
CA ASP A 7 -5.32 -9.68 -2.88
C ASP A 7 -4.10 -9.24 -2.05
N ILE A 8 -4.27 -9.12 -0.73
CA ILE A 8 -3.19 -8.76 0.20
C ILE A 8 -2.83 -9.96 1.07
N GLU A 9 -1.58 -10.40 0.96
CA GLU A 9 -1.05 -11.55 1.69
C GLU A 9 0.09 -11.14 2.64
N PRO A 10 -0.04 -11.37 3.96
CA PRO A 10 1.05 -11.11 4.89
C PRO A 10 2.16 -12.16 4.75
N GLN A 11 3.41 -11.72 4.56
CA GLN A 11 4.57 -12.61 4.41
C GLN A 11 5.46 -12.66 5.66
N GLY A 12 5.24 -11.78 6.64
CA GLY A 12 6.00 -11.74 7.89
C GLY A 12 5.79 -10.42 8.63
N ASP A 13 6.68 -10.11 9.57
CA ASP A 13 6.65 -8.83 10.29
C ASP A 13 6.74 -7.66 9.30
N LEU A 14 5.65 -6.89 9.22
CA LEU A 14 5.55 -5.65 8.46
C LEU A 14 5.82 -5.79 6.95
N GLN A 15 5.59 -6.98 6.40
CA GLN A 15 5.79 -7.27 4.99
C GLN A 15 4.54 -7.92 4.40
N TYR A 16 4.10 -7.38 3.27
CA TYR A 16 2.89 -7.79 2.59
C TYR A 16 3.17 -7.94 1.11
N VAL A 17 2.56 -8.93 0.48
CA VAL A 17 2.53 -9.07 -0.96
C VAL A 17 1.13 -8.69 -1.42
N VAL A 18 1.06 -7.81 -2.40
CA VAL A 18 -0.19 -7.44 -3.05
C VAL A 18 -0.16 -7.97 -4.46
N HIS A 19 -1.13 -8.81 -4.78
CA HIS A 19 -1.40 -9.23 -6.15
C HIS A 19 -2.47 -8.30 -6.69
N LEU A 20 -2.17 -7.49 -7.71
CA LEU A 20 -3.16 -6.64 -8.38
C LEU A 20 -3.52 -7.24 -9.73
N ASP A 21 -4.80 -7.23 -10.08
CA ASP A 21 -5.33 -7.66 -11.38
C ASP A 21 -6.20 -6.55 -11.95
N ASP A 22 -5.77 -5.91 -13.04
CA ASP A 22 -6.57 -4.85 -13.69
C ASP A 22 -7.39 -5.39 -14.87
N GLY A 23 -7.59 -6.71 -14.95
CA GLY A 23 -8.32 -7.39 -16.03
C GLY A 23 -7.55 -7.58 -17.35
N GLU A 24 -6.49 -6.79 -17.58
CA GLU A 24 -5.57 -6.96 -18.72
C GLU A 24 -4.27 -7.64 -18.29
N GLU A 25 -3.74 -7.27 -17.13
CA GLU A 25 -2.47 -7.79 -16.60
C GLU A 25 -2.57 -7.95 -15.07
N SER A 26 -1.85 -8.95 -14.55
CA SER A 26 -1.66 -9.14 -13.13
C SER A 26 -0.22 -8.85 -12.73
N VAL A 27 -0.06 -8.05 -11.68
CA VAL A 27 1.25 -7.67 -11.14
C VAL A 27 1.32 -8.04 -9.67
N GLU A 28 2.53 -8.34 -9.22
CA GLU A 28 2.82 -8.62 -7.82
C GLU A 28 3.73 -7.51 -7.29
N ALA A 29 3.30 -6.85 -6.22
CA ALA A 29 4.03 -5.78 -5.58
C ALA A 29 4.27 -6.11 -4.10
N TRP A 30 5.52 -6.02 -3.67
CA TRP A 30 5.94 -6.26 -2.30
C TRP A 30 5.91 -4.96 -1.50
N PHE A 31 5.09 -4.92 -0.46
CA PHE A 31 4.98 -3.79 0.44
C PHE A 31 5.76 -4.05 1.72
N ARG A 32 6.62 -3.10 2.06
CA ARG A 32 7.41 -3.12 3.28
C ARG A 32 7.09 -1.92 4.14
N LEU A 33 6.78 -2.20 5.41
CA LEU A 33 6.53 -1.21 6.43
C LEU A 33 7.65 -1.26 7.47
N THR A 34 7.86 -0.14 8.13
CA THR A 34 8.78 -0.03 9.27
C THR A 34 8.00 0.46 10.50
N PRO A 35 8.41 0.08 11.72
CA PRO A 35 7.76 0.58 12.94
C PRO A 35 7.78 2.11 13.04
N GLU A 36 8.82 2.74 12.48
CA GLU A 36 8.98 4.19 12.43
C GLU A 36 7.87 4.84 11.60
N VAL A 37 7.58 4.28 10.41
CA VAL A 37 6.51 4.78 9.54
C VAL A 37 5.13 4.60 10.17
N LEU A 38 4.91 3.47 10.83
CA LEU A 38 3.65 3.20 11.53
C LEU A 38 3.43 4.19 12.68
N ALA A 39 4.48 4.46 13.45
CA ALA A 39 4.44 5.45 14.52
C ALA A 39 4.20 6.87 14.00
N GLN A 40 4.84 7.25 12.88
CA GLN A 40 4.64 8.55 12.24
C GLN A 40 3.19 8.72 11.76
N LEU A 41 2.66 7.70 11.08
CA LEU A 41 1.28 7.69 10.58
C LEU A 41 0.22 7.41 11.68
N GLY A 42 0.67 7.13 12.90
CA GLY A 42 -0.18 6.76 14.03
C GLY A 42 -0.95 5.45 13.83
N VAL A 43 -0.51 4.57 12.93
CA VAL A 43 -1.17 3.28 12.67
C VAL A 43 -0.98 2.37 13.88
N ALA A 44 -2.10 1.82 14.37
CA ALA A 44 -2.08 0.91 15.50
C ALA A 44 -1.72 -0.51 15.03
N GLU A 45 -1.21 -1.35 15.93
CA GLU A 45 -1.03 -2.78 15.65
C GLU A 45 -2.35 -3.39 15.16
N GLY A 46 -2.28 -4.08 14.02
CA GLY A 46 -3.43 -4.64 13.30
C GLY A 46 -4.02 -3.73 12.21
N GLY A 47 -3.57 -2.49 12.08
CA GLY A 47 -3.97 -1.56 11.02
C GLY A 47 -3.02 -1.52 9.82
N GLU A 48 -1.99 -2.37 9.80
CA GLU A 48 -0.97 -2.38 8.75
C GLU A 48 -1.54 -2.83 7.40
N ALA A 49 -2.44 -3.83 7.40
CA ALA A 49 -3.11 -4.28 6.18
C ALA A 49 -4.01 -3.18 5.58
N ASP A 50 -4.70 -2.42 6.42
CA ASP A 50 -5.50 -1.27 5.98
C ASP A 50 -4.61 -0.16 5.38
N LEU A 51 -3.42 0.05 5.95
CA LEU A 51 -2.43 0.98 5.40
C LEU A 51 -1.92 0.50 4.02
N VAL A 52 -1.63 -0.79 3.86
CA VAL A 52 -1.23 -1.36 2.55
C VAL A 52 -2.34 -1.17 1.53
N ALA A 53 -3.59 -1.51 1.87
CA ALA A 53 -4.75 -1.29 1.00
C ALA A 53 -4.91 0.19 0.61
N ALA A 54 -4.79 1.10 1.59
CA ALA A 54 -4.87 2.54 1.34
C ALA A 54 -3.72 3.04 0.42
N THR A 55 -2.54 2.42 0.53
CA THR A 55 -1.39 2.73 -0.32
C THR A 55 -1.61 2.25 -1.76
N VAL A 56 -2.13 1.05 -1.93
CA VAL A 56 -2.49 0.51 -3.25
C VAL A 56 -3.50 1.43 -3.93
N ASP A 57 -4.58 1.79 -3.22
CA ASP A 57 -5.58 2.75 -3.68
C ASP A 57 -4.95 4.11 -4.06
N PHE A 58 -4.01 4.59 -3.27
CA PHE A 58 -3.32 5.85 -3.53
C PHE A 58 -2.47 5.77 -4.80
N LEU A 59 -1.67 4.71 -4.95
CA LEU A 59 -0.81 4.51 -6.10
C LEU A 59 -1.62 4.30 -7.38
N ARG A 60 -2.71 3.51 -7.37
CA ARG A 60 -3.61 3.33 -8.54
C ARG A 60 -4.22 4.64 -9.05
N ARG A 61 -4.30 5.68 -8.21
CA ARG A 61 -4.76 7.02 -8.63
C ARG A 61 -3.66 7.87 -9.26
N HIS A 62 -2.40 7.54 -8.99
CA HIS A 62 -1.23 8.31 -9.44
C HIS A 62 -0.53 7.67 -10.64
N GLN A 63 -0.56 6.35 -10.77
CA GLN A 63 0.10 5.58 -11.81
C GLN A 63 -0.72 4.34 -12.20
N ASP A 64 -0.52 3.84 -13.41
CA ASP A 64 -1.14 2.61 -13.90
C ASP A 64 -0.57 1.39 -13.16
N VAL A 65 -1.38 0.33 -13.04
CA VAL A 65 -0.98 -0.92 -12.34
C VAL A 65 0.27 -1.54 -12.98
N ALA A 66 0.41 -1.45 -14.31
CA ALA A 66 1.59 -1.94 -15.04
C ALA A 66 2.89 -1.18 -14.67
N ASP A 67 2.78 0.05 -14.15
CA ASP A 67 3.91 0.86 -13.69
C ASP A 67 4.21 0.68 -12.20
N PHE A 68 3.50 -0.22 -11.50
CA PHE A 68 3.76 -0.46 -10.10
C PHE A 68 5.18 -1.01 -9.89
N PRO A 69 5.93 -0.45 -8.92
CA PRO A 69 7.18 -1.03 -8.50
C PRO A 69 6.95 -2.45 -7.96
N SER A 70 7.86 -3.37 -8.28
CA SER A 70 7.86 -4.71 -7.68
C SER A 70 8.07 -4.68 -6.17
N MET A 71 8.68 -3.62 -5.64
CA MET A 71 8.87 -3.38 -4.22
C MET A 71 8.53 -1.93 -3.89
N VAL A 72 7.64 -1.75 -2.91
CA VAL A 72 7.13 -0.47 -2.42
C VAL A 72 7.45 -0.38 -0.93
N GLU A 73 8.35 0.54 -0.57
CA GLU A 73 8.59 0.90 0.82
C GLU A 73 7.71 2.10 1.17
N ILE A 74 6.91 2.00 2.25
CA ILE A 74 5.99 3.09 2.61
C ILE A 74 6.74 4.38 2.95
N GLU A 75 7.96 4.25 3.50
CA GLU A 75 8.85 5.38 3.75
C GLU A 75 9.21 6.14 2.46
N ASP A 76 9.50 5.40 1.38
CA ASP A 76 9.79 5.99 0.06
C ASP A 76 8.54 6.65 -0.55
N VAL A 77 7.36 6.04 -0.38
CA VAL A 77 6.09 6.64 -0.83
C VAL A 77 5.84 7.95 -0.09
N LEU A 78 6.02 7.99 1.23
CA LEU A 78 5.94 9.21 2.03
C LEU A 78 6.91 10.29 1.58
N ALA A 79 8.16 9.91 1.29
CA ALA A 79 9.18 10.84 0.83
C ALA A 79 8.89 11.36 -0.60
N SER A 80 8.26 10.55 -1.44
CA SER A 80 7.96 10.86 -2.84
C SER A 80 6.66 11.63 -3.01
N TYR A 81 5.65 11.37 -2.16
CA TYR A 81 4.30 11.90 -2.27
C TYR A 81 3.92 12.68 -1.00
N PRO A 82 4.00 14.02 -1.02
CA PRO A 82 3.66 14.86 0.13
C PRO A 82 2.20 14.68 0.61
N ASP A 83 1.29 14.35 -0.30
CA ASP A 83 -0.14 14.20 -0.04
C ASP A 83 -0.52 12.81 0.52
N TYR A 84 0.45 11.87 0.54
CA TYR A 84 0.19 10.51 0.97
C TYR A 84 -0.18 10.42 2.45
N GLU A 85 0.57 11.10 3.33
CA GLU A 85 0.30 11.12 4.77
C GLU A 85 -1.12 11.60 5.07
N GLU A 86 -1.53 12.72 4.48
CA GLU A 86 -2.88 13.26 4.63
C GLU A 86 -3.94 12.27 4.11
N THR A 87 -3.66 11.61 2.98
CA THR A 87 -4.61 10.68 2.36
C THR A 87 -4.86 9.44 3.23
N VAL A 88 -3.80 8.85 3.81
CA VAL A 88 -3.94 7.63 4.63
C VAL A 88 -4.42 7.92 6.05
N THR A 89 -4.17 9.13 6.57
CA THR A 89 -4.63 9.53 7.91
C THR A 89 -6.06 10.08 7.94
N THR A 90 -6.51 10.74 6.87
CA THR A 90 -7.88 11.31 6.77
C THR A 90 -8.97 10.24 6.66
N ARG A 91 -8.60 9.01 6.27
CA ARG A 91 -9.54 7.90 6.04
C ARG A 91 -9.95 7.15 7.31
N ARG A 92 -9.60 7.66 8.50
CA ARG A 92 -9.77 7.03 9.82
C ARG A 92 -10.86 7.71 10.66
#